data_AF-A0A7S0MTH6-F1
#
_entry.id   AF-A0A7S0MTH6-F1
#
_cell.length_a   1.000
_cell.length_b   1.000
_cell.length_c   1.000
_cell.angle_alpha   90.00
_cell.angle_beta   90.00
_cell.angle_gamma   90.00
#
_symmetry.space_group_name_H-M   'P 1'
#
loop_
_entity.id
_entity.type
_entity.pdbx_description
1 polymer ?
#
loop_
_entity_poly.entity_id
_entity_poly.type
_entity_poly.pdbx_seq_one_letter_code
_entity_poly.pdbx_strand_id
1 'polypeptide(L)'
;RVTFLEANQGQSCFDACENAELACQMHWFELLNNCDALRAGFPFGADHCSENFYGRDLPAFRPEDATLLVNQKPRVYAASCGGKHSKTRRLCGCGFRKGGSTSSRTFHTVYNVQPSRYFEWQVRYMHLWFKQADMPGRITRLLTANAADPLSATIPTHVAPPPRNPKDPGYSPYNKPSAVNHWLRKARPTEDVIIVVDPDCMFIRPLDIVVEEGSPIAQQAFYHFNLDSDEIPMQIARRYCKNCTFLDPIAVPMIVHRRDLLKIAPLWLSKTMEIRNDRHNWPNCWDNRTCSTVGLGWTAEMFGYVFAASELGIRHEIWDLQVVPPVHKEVITSIIHYHVEVP
;
A
#
# COMPACT_ATOMS: atom_id res chain seq x y z
N ARG A 1 21.17 -10.23 -13.86
CA ARG A 1 22.30 -9.26 -13.85
C ARG A 1 21.80 -8.01 -13.14
N VAL A 2 22.48 -7.61 -12.05
CA VAL A 2 22.17 -6.37 -11.32
C VAL A 2 23.15 -5.29 -11.78
N THR A 3 22.67 -4.05 -11.82
CA THR A 3 23.45 -2.85 -12.05
C THR A 3 23.19 -1.92 -10.87
N PHE A 4 24.24 -1.53 -10.15
CA PHE A 4 24.13 -0.55 -9.09
C PHE A 4 24.27 0.85 -9.69
N LEU A 5 23.27 1.71 -9.46
CA LEU A 5 23.21 3.08 -9.99
C LEU A 5 23.05 4.08 -8.86
N GLU A 6 23.63 5.25 -9.03
CA GLU A 6 23.43 6.41 -8.16
C GLU A 6 22.37 7.32 -8.79
N ALA A 7 21.32 7.64 -8.06
CA ALA A 7 20.34 8.64 -8.49
C ALA A 7 20.84 10.05 -8.14
N ASN A 8 20.52 11.03 -8.99
CA ASN A 8 20.81 12.43 -8.67
C ASN A 8 20.03 12.90 -7.44
N GLN A 9 20.46 14.02 -6.84
CA GLN A 9 19.68 14.68 -5.79
C GLN A 9 18.29 15.04 -6.30
N GLY A 10 17.25 14.73 -5.52
CA GLY A 10 15.85 14.89 -5.91
C GLY A 10 15.31 13.82 -6.85
N GLN A 11 16.13 12.86 -7.28
CA GLN A 11 15.75 11.75 -8.14
C GLN A 11 15.51 10.47 -7.32
N SER A 12 14.51 9.67 -7.70
CA SER A 12 14.24 8.37 -7.09
C SER A 12 15.02 7.24 -7.77
N CYS A 13 15.02 6.04 -7.18
CA CYS A 13 15.59 4.87 -7.85
C CYS A 13 14.75 4.40 -9.05
N PHE A 14 13.44 4.69 -9.08
CA PHE A 14 12.64 4.46 -10.27
C PHE A 14 13.19 5.25 -11.45
N ASP A 15 13.34 6.56 -11.28
CA ASP A 15 13.81 7.44 -12.34
C ASP A 15 15.23 7.07 -12.78
N ALA A 16 16.13 6.78 -11.84
CA ALA A 16 17.53 6.46 -12.15
C ALA A 16 17.65 5.13 -12.90
N CYS A 17 16.92 4.09 -12.48
CA CYS A 17 16.91 2.82 -13.20
C CYS A 17 16.23 2.96 -14.57
N GLU A 18 15.11 3.70 -14.67
CA GLU A 18 14.38 3.88 -15.92
C GLU A 18 15.21 4.64 -16.96
N ASN A 19 15.95 5.68 -16.56
CA ASN A 19 16.88 6.40 -17.44
C ASN A 19 17.99 5.49 -18.01
N ALA A 20 18.27 4.35 -17.36
CA ALA A 20 19.22 3.35 -17.81
C ALA A 20 18.54 2.15 -18.50
N GLU A 21 17.25 2.25 -18.84
CA GLU A 21 16.43 1.18 -19.43
C GLU A 21 16.33 -0.07 -18.53
N LEU A 22 16.43 0.12 -17.21
CA LEU A 22 16.31 -0.90 -16.18
C LEU A 22 15.09 -0.63 -15.28
N ALA A 23 14.75 -1.61 -14.44
CA ALA A 23 13.79 -1.46 -13.36
C ALA A 23 14.49 -1.50 -12.01
N CYS A 24 14.00 -0.71 -11.06
CA CYS A 24 14.43 -0.81 -9.67
C CYS A 24 14.07 -2.18 -9.09
N GLN A 25 14.97 -2.74 -8.28
CA GLN A 25 14.88 -4.09 -7.75
C GLN A 25 14.97 -4.02 -6.22
N MET A 26 13.81 -3.88 -5.57
CA MET A 26 13.71 -3.60 -4.12
C MET A 26 14.43 -4.63 -3.23
N HIS A 27 14.54 -5.89 -3.65
CA HIS A 27 15.22 -6.95 -2.90
C HIS A 27 16.71 -6.68 -2.66
N TRP A 28 17.35 -5.81 -3.45
CA TRP A 28 18.74 -5.43 -3.20
C TRP A 28 18.90 -4.46 -2.03
N PHE A 29 17.86 -3.74 -1.61
CA PHE A 29 18.01 -2.77 -0.53
C PHE A 29 18.31 -3.43 0.81
N GLU A 30 17.84 -4.65 1.06
CA GLU A 30 18.23 -5.41 2.25
C GLU A 30 19.73 -5.71 2.28
N LEU A 31 20.32 -6.05 1.12
CA LEU A 31 21.76 -6.28 1.01
C LEU A 31 22.56 -4.96 1.06
N LEU A 32 22.07 -3.93 0.37
CA LEU A 32 22.72 -2.62 0.28
C LEU A 32 22.60 -1.80 1.57
N ASN A 33 21.78 -2.21 2.55
CA ASN A 33 21.70 -1.53 3.83
C ASN A 33 22.84 -1.93 4.79
N ASN A 34 24.07 -1.94 4.27
CA ASN A 34 25.29 -2.34 4.96
C ASN A 34 26.47 -1.54 4.39
N CYS A 35 27.29 -0.93 5.25
CA CYS A 35 28.38 -0.05 4.82
C CYS A 35 29.40 -0.75 3.90
N ASP A 36 29.74 -2.00 4.16
CA ASP A 36 30.72 -2.74 3.34
C ASP A 36 30.12 -3.12 1.99
N ALA A 37 28.85 -3.53 1.96
CA ALA A 37 28.12 -3.76 0.72
C ALA A 37 28.00 -2.48 -0.12
N LEU A 38 27.74 -1.32 0.51
CA LEU A 38 27.72 -0.04 -0.18
C LEU A 38 29.07 0.34 -0.75
N ARG A 39 30.16 0.21 0.01
CA ARG A 39 31.53 0.47 -0.50
C ARG A 39 31.88 -0.44 -1.67
N ALA A 40 31.47 -1.70 -1.62
CA ALA A 40 31.70 -2.66 -2.69
C ALA A 40 30.86 -2.36 -3.94
N GLY A 41 29.58 -1.98 -3.76
CA GLY A 41 28.65 -1.70 -4.85
C GLY A 41 28.84 -0.32 -5.49
N PHE A 42 29.40 0.62 -4.74
CA PHE A 42 29.52 2.04 -5.09
C PHE A 42 30.92 2.55 -4.72
N PRO A 43 31.95 2.29 -5.56
CA PRO A 43 33.33 2.64 -5.29
C PRO A 43 33.61 4.14 -5.51
N PHE A 44 32.83 5.00 -4.86
CA PHE A 44 33.06 6.43 -4.76
C PHE A 44 33.95 6.72 -3.54
N GLY A 45 34.65 7.85 -3.52
CA GLY A 45 35.54 8.26 -2.41
C GLY A 45 34.76 8.67 -1.15
N ALA A 46 33.96 7.76 -0.60
CA ALA A 46 33.24 7.95 0.64
C ALA A 46 34.14 7.61 1.83
N ASP A 47 34.52 8.62 2.59
CA ASP A 47 35.42 8.47 3.75
C ASP A 47 34.69 7.93 4.98
N HIS A 48 33.37 8.12 5.03
CA HIS A 48 32.55 7.83 6.19
C HIS A 48 31.30 7.04 5.83
N CYS A 49 30.82 6.25 6.80
CA CYS A 49 29.52 5.62 6.74
C CYS A 49 28.79 5.87 8.06
N SER A 50 27.52 6.28 7.99
CA SER A 50 26.70 6.62 9.14
C SER A 50 25.46 5.75 9.20
N GLU A 51 25.20 5.19 10.38
CA GLU A 51 24.01 4.39 10.70
C GLU A 51 23.04 5.16 11.61
N ASN A 52 23.16 6.49 11.66
CA ASN A 52 22.35 7.35 12.54
C ASN A 52 21.07 7.88 11.87
N PHE A 53 20.87 7.56 10.59
CA PHE A 53 19.76 8.07 9.80
C PHE A 53 18.74 6.97 9.54
N TYR A 54 17.50 7.36 9.35
CA TYR A 54 16.42 6.45 8.97
C TYR A 54 15.50 7.16 7.98
N GLY A 55 14.93 6.39 7.06
CA GLY A 55 14.11 6.95 5.98
C GLY A 55 13.93 5.97 4.84
N ARG A 56 12.82 6.11 4.11
CA ARG A 56 12.50 5.28 2.93
C ARG A 56 13.37 5.62 1.71
N ASP A 57 14.04 6.77 1.79
CA ASP A 57 15.02 7.33 0.87
C ASP A 57 16.46 6.87 1.16
N LEU A 58 16.65 5.90 2.04
CA LEU A 58 17.94 5.24 2.29
C LEU A 58 17.96 3.83 1.66
N PRO A 59 19.12 3.26 1.30
CA PRO A 59 20.46 3.84 1.45
C PRO A 59 20.73 4.99 0.46
N ALA A 60 21.62 5.88 0.87
CA ALA A 60 21.96 7.08 0.10
C ALA A 60 23.41 7.50 0.30
N PHE A 61 23.94 8.28 -0.62
CA PHE A 61 25.21 8.99 -0.48
C PHE A 61 24.93 10.47 -0.21
N ARG A 62 25.58 11.05 0.80
CA ARG A 62 25.53 12.48 1.10
C ARG A 62 26.78 13.17 0.55
N PRO A 63 26.66 14.00 -0.49
CA PRO A 63 27.82 14.61 -1.13
C PRO A 63 28.53 15.66 -0.26
N GLU A 64 27.82 16.31 0.66
CA GLU A 64 28.34 17.41 1.50
C GLU A 64 29.56 17.02 2.33
N ASP A 65 29.59 15.79 2.82
CA ASP A 65 30.65 15.25 3.69
C ASP A 65 31.07 13.83 3.26
N ALA A 66 30.87 13.50 1.99
CA ALA A 66 31.22 12.21 1.39
C ALA A 66 30.82 10.99 2.25
N THR A 67 29.61 11.01 2.81
CA THR A 67 29.17 9.98 3.76
C THR A 67 28.13 9.05 3.14
N LEU A 68 28.35 7.74 3.27
CA LEU A 68 27.34 6.71 3.01
C LEU A 68 26.34 6.66 4.16
N LEU A 69 25.05 6.66 3.84
CA LEU A 69 23.97 6.62 4.81
C LEU A 69 23.26 5.27 4.69
N VAL A 70 23.31 4.49 5.76
CA VAL A 70 22.48 3.29 5.91
C VAL A 70 21.29 3.59 6.82
N ASN A 71 20.20 2.90 6.57
CA ASN A 71 18.98 3.02 7.33
C ASN A 71 19.09 2.26 8.65
N GLN A 72 19.01 2.97 9.77
CA GLN A 72 19.03 2.42 11.12
C GLN A 72 17.74 1.67 11.48
N LYS A 73 16.63 1.99 10.81
CA LYS A 73 15.29 1.46 11.11
C LYS A 73 14.63 0.85 9.86
N PRO A 74 15.29 -0.10 9.17
CA PRO A 74 14.80 -0.63 7.89
C PRO A 74 13.49 -1.41 8.02
N ARG A 75 13.15 -1.88 9.23
CA ARG A 75 11.87 -2.56 9.51
C ARG A 75 10.68 -1.59 9.68
N VAL A 76 10.94 -0.35 10.10
CA VAL A 76 9.91 0.69 10.28
C VAL A 76 9.80 1.55 9.03
N TYR A 77 10.95 1.91 8.46
CA TYR A 77 11.05 2.73 7.26
C TYR A 77 11.70 1.91 6.15
N ALA A 78 10.99 0.91 5.63
CA ALA A 78 11.52 0.08 4.55
C ALA A 78 11.97 0.93 3.36
N ALA A 79 13.17 0.65 2.86
CA ALA A 79 13.72 1.30 1.67
C ALA A 79 12.77 1.11 0.48
N SER A 80 12.42 2.20 -0.18
CA SER A 80 11.48 2.22 -1.31
C SER A 80 12.21 2.65 -2.58
N CYS A 81 11.80 2.15 -3.74
CA CYS A 81 12.33 2.63 -5.01
C CYS A 81 11.89 4.08 -5.32
N GLY A 82 10.75 4.51 -4.79
CA GLY A 82 10.20 5.86 -4.99
C GLY A 82 10.72 6.94 -4.04
N GLY A 83 11.39 6.56 -2.95
CA GLY A 83 11.99 7.52 -2.03
C GLY A 83 13.00 8.43 -2.75
N LYS A 84 12.93 9.73 -2.51
CA LYS A 84 13.83 10.73 -3.08
C LYS A 84 14.14 11.78 -2.02
N HIS A 85 15.31 12.41 -2.14
CA HIS A 85 15.75 13.39 -1.17
C HIS A 85 16.54 14.50 -1.85
N SER A 86 16.32 15.75 -1.43
CA SER A 86 16.91 16.92 -2.09
C SER A 86 18.40 17.09 -1.79
N LYS A 87 18.90 16.51 -0.69
CA LYS A 87 20.30 16.67 -0.25
C LYS A 87 21.17 15.44 -0.42
N THR A 88 20.57 14.27 -0.65
CA THR A 88 21.29 13.00 -0.75
C THR A 88 20.96 12.34 -2.09
N ARG A 89 21.85 11.46 -2.53
CA ARG A 89 21.75 10.72 -3.79
C ARG A 89 21.39 9.28 -3.47
N ARG A 90 20.32 8.75 -4.06
CA ARG A 90 19.88 7.36 -3.77
C ARG A 90 20.89 6.36 -4.32
N LEU A 91 21.15 5.30 -3.56
CA LEU A 91 21.99 4.18 -3.98
C LEU A 91 21.08 3.00 -4.38
N CYS A 92 20.98 2.73 -5.68
CA CYS A 92 19.92 1.93 -6.27
C CYS A 92 20.42 0.60 -6.81
N GLY A 93 19.69 -0.49 -6.52
CA GLY A 93 19.83 -1.76 -7.23
C GLY A 93 18.88 -1.82 -8.42
N CYS A 94 19.41 -1.88 -9.63
CA CYS A 94 18.63 -1.95 -10.88
C CYS A 94 18.85 -3.28 -11.59
N GLY A 95 17.87 -3.73 -12.37
CA GLY A 95 17.96 -4.95 -13.17
C GLY A 95 16.97 -4.93 -14.33
N PHE A 96 17.08 -5.89 -15.24
CA PHE A 96 16.16 -5.96 -16.38
C PHE A 96 14.71 -6.13 -15.93
N ARG A 97 13.80 -5.41 -16.62
CA ARG A 97 12.35 -5.55 -16.44
C ARG A 97 11.96 -7.02 -16.67
N LYS A 98 11.34 -7.67 -15.68
CA LYS A 98 10.63 -8.94 -15.90
C LYS A 98 9.29 -8.64 -16.58
N GLY A 99 9.31 -8.44 -17.91
CA GLY A 99 8.14 -8.44 -18.80
C GLY A 99 7.04 -7.40 -18.50
N GLY A 100 6.93 -6.36 -19.33
CA GLY A 100 5.78 -5.45 -19.32
C GLY A 100 6.08 -4.11 -20.00
N SER A 101 5.36 -3.84 -21.09
CA SER A 101 5.50 -2.68 -21.98
C SER A 101 5.16 -1.35 -21.30
N THR A 102 6.04 -0.36 -21.47
CA THR A 102 5.76 1.06 -21.29
C THR A 102 4.78 1.54 -22.37
N SER A 103 3.47 1.44 -22.11
CA SER A 103 2.47 2.12 -22.92
C SER A 103 1.38 2.66 -22.01
N SER A 104 1.17 3.99 -22.03
CA SER A 104 0.03 4.73 -21.45
C SER A 104 -0.75 3.97 -20.36
N ARG A 105 -0.32 4.11 -19.10
CA ARG A 105 -0.96 3.40 -17.99
C ARG A 105 -2.25 4.12 -17.63
N THR A 106 -3.36 3.43 -17.83
CA THR A 106 -4.70 3.91 -17.45
C THR A 106 -5.00 3.60 -15.99
N PHE A 107 -5.66 4.53 -15.30
CA PHE A 107 -5.97 4.44 -13.87
C PHE A 107 -7.48 4.23 -13.63
N HIS A 108 -7.81 3.47 -12.58
CA HIS A 108 -9.17 3.35 -12.09
C HIS A 108 -9.19 3.34 -10.56
N THR A 109 -9.73 4.40 -9.97
CA THR A 109 -9.94 4.53 -8.53
C THR A 109 -11.24 3.86 -8.11
N VAL A 110 -11.18 3.05 -7.06
CA VAL A 110 -12.35 2.41 -6.46
C VAL A 110 -12.34 2.58 -4.95
N TYR A 111 -13.53 2.67 -4.38
CA TYR A 111 -13.73 2.77 -2.94
C TYR A 111 -15.05 2.11 -2.55
N ASN A 112 -15.09 1.49 -1.39
CA ASN A 112 -16.26 0.75 -0.93
C ASN A 112 -17.12 1.58 0.03
N VAL A 113 -18.44 1.48 -0.14
CA VAL A 113 -19.43 2.05 0.77
C VAL A 113 -20.61 1.10 0.94
N GLN A 114 -21.43 1.34 1.96
CA GLN A 114 -22.76 0.75 2.13
C GLN A 114 -23.83 1.85 2.10
N PRO A 115 -25.11 1.53 1.87
CA PRO A 115 -26.18 2.51 1.93
C PRO A 115 -26.31 3.10 3.34
N SER A 116 -25.94 4.37 3.52
CA SER A 116 -26.19 5.11 4.76
C SER A 116 -26.04 6.61 4.54
N ARG A 117 -26.63 7.41 5.44
CA ARG A 117 -26.42 8.87 5.49
C ARG A 117 -24.95 9.23 5.76
N TYR A 118 -24.24 8.37 6.49
CA TYR A 118 -22.82 8.53 6.77
C TYR A 118 -21.98 8.53 5.49
N PHE A 119 -22.29 7.66 4.51
CA PHE A 119 -21.52 7.60 3.25
C PHE A 119 -21.99 8.56 2.17
N GLU A 120 -23.23 9.08 2.23
CA GLU A 120 -23.77 9.93 1.16
C GLU A 120 -22.91 11.19 0.90
N TRP A 121 -22.58 11.94 1.95
CA TRP A 121 -21.76 13.15 1.80
C TRP A 121 -20.32 12.80 1.40
N GLN A 122 -19.74 11.72 1.95
CA GLN A 122 -18.39 11.26 1.64
C GLN A 122 -18.25 10.90 0.16
N VAL A 123 -19.24 10.21 -0.41
CA VAL A 123 -19.29 9.87 -1.84
C VAL A 123 -19.27 11.14 -2.69
N ARG A 124 -20.11 12.13 -2.38
CA ARG A 124 -20.17 13.40 -3.14
C ARG A 124 -18.86 14.17 -3.01
N TYR A 125 -18.30 14.21 -1.81
CA TYR A 125 -17.06 14.91 -1.50
C TYR A 125 -15.86 14.29 -2.22
N MET A 126 -15.73 12.96 -2.20
CA MET A 126 -14.72 12.21 -2.95
C MET A 126 -14.76 12.52 -4.43
N HIS A 127 -15.94 12.47 -5.06
CA HIS A 127 -16.07 12.74 -6.50
C HIS A 127 -15.81 14.22 -6.85
N LEU A 128 -16.20 15.16 -5.99
CA LEU A 128 -15.88 16.57 -6.16
C LEU A 128 -14.36 16.78 -6.17
N TRP A 129 -13.66 16.25 -5.17
CA TRP A 129 -12.22 16.42 -5.03
C TRP A 129 -11.41 15.61 -6.05
N PHE A 130 -11.87 14.43 -6.46
CA PHE A 130 -11.29 13.70 -7.58
C PHE A 130 -11.25 14.56 -8.85
N LYS A 131 -12.35 15.27 -9.14
CA LYS A 131 -12.43 16.19 -10.28
C LYS A 131 -11.59 17.45 -10.07
N GLN A 132 -11.66 18.07 -8.89
CA GLN A 132 -10.95 19.31 -8.57
C GLN A 132 -9.42 19.12 -8.58
N ALA A 133 -8.95 17.95 -8.17
CA ALA A 133 -7.54 17.57 -8.17
C ALA A 133 -7.01 17.11 -9.54
N ASP A 134 -7.85 17.10 -10.57
CA ASP A 134 -7.52 16.59 -11.92
C ASP A 134 -6.94 15.17 -11.87
N MET A 135 -7.54 14.30 -11.06
CA MET A 135 -7.06 12.93 -10.90
C MET A 135 -7.17 12.14 -12.22
N PRO A 136 -6.12 11.39 -12.61
CA PRO A 136 -6.15 10.63 -13.84
C PRO A 136 -7.13 9.44 -13.75
N GLY A 137 -7.72 9.12 -14.90
CA GLY A 137 -8.51 7.91 -15.06
C GLY A 137 -9.95 7.98 -14.55
N ARG A 138 -10.53 6.82 -14.27
CA ARG A 138 -11.93 6.69 -13.82
C ARG A 138 -12.03 6.56 -12.32
N ILE A 139 -13.18 6.92 -11.76
CA ILE A 139 -13.54 6.62 -10.37
C ILE A 139 -14.89 5.88 -10.33
N THR A 140 -14.93 4.74 -9.64
CA THR A 140 -16.16 3.95 -9.44
C THR A 140 -16.41 3.68 -7.97
N ARG A 141 -17.62 4.03 -7.52
CA ARG A 141 -18.13 3.69 -6.19
C ARG A 141 -18.55 2.23 -6.15
N LEU A 142 -18.01 1.45 -5.21
CA LEU A 142 -18.41 0.06 -5.00
C LEU A 142 -19.44 -0.01 -3.87
N LEU A 143 -20.73 -0.05 -4.23
CA LEU A 143 -21.84 -0.06 -3.28
C LEU A 143 -22.16 -1.49 -2.84
N THR A 144 -21.95 -1.80 -1.56
CA THR A 144 -22.37 -3.08 -0.99
C THR A 144 -23.85 -3.04 -0.60
N ALA A 145 -24.71 -3.55 -1.48
CA ALA A 145 -26.16 -3.55 -1.32
C ALA A 145 -26.81 -4.61 -2.23
N ASN A 146 -28.08 -4.94 -1.95
CA ASN A 146 -28.87 -5.81 -2.84
C ASN A 146 -29.44 -5.07 -4.07
N ALA A 147 -29.44 -3.73 -4.05
CA ALA A 147 -29.98 -2.88 -5.11
C ALA A 147 -29.23 -1.54 -5.14
N ALA A 148 -29.36 -0.83 -6.26
CA ALA A 148 -28.84 0.52 -6.41
C ALA A 148 -29.58 1.52 -5.50
N ASP A 149 -28.87 2.56 -5.06
CA ASP A 149 -29.42 3.70 -4.34
C ASP A 149 -29.64 4.91 -5.29
N PRO A 150 -30.28 6.01 -4.83
CA PRO A 150 -30.49 7.20 -5.66
C PRO A 150 -29.20 7.85 -6.18
N LEU A 151 -28.08 7.75 -5.44
CA LEU A 151 -26.78 8.28 -5.88
C LEU A 151 -26.24 7.54 -7.11
N SER A 152 -26.67 6.31 -7.34
CA SER A 152 -26.24 5.51 -8.50
C SER A 152 -26.68 6.12 -9.83
N ALA A 153 -27.65 7.04 -9.83
CA ALA A 153 -28.07 7.77 -11.02
C ALA A 153 -27.08 8.87 -11.47
N THR A 154 -26.23 9.37 -10.55
CA THR A 154 -25.32 10.49 -10.81
C THR A 154 -23.86 10.15 -10.58
N ILE A 155 -23.58 9.14 -9.75
CA ILE A 155 -22.24 8.69 -9.39
C ILE A 155 -21.98 7.33 -10.05
N PRO A 156 -20.89 7.16 -10.83
CA PRO A 156 -20.50 5.86 -11.37
C PRO A 156 -20.43 4.81 -10.26
N THR A 157 -21.33 3.82 -10.33
CA THR A 157 -21.54 2.87 -9.23
C THR A 157 -21.56 1.45 -9.76
N HIS A 158 -20.83 0.57 -9.07
CA HIS A 158 -20.99 -0.87 -9.18
C HIS A 158 -21.67 -1.42 -7.93
N VAL A 159 -22.83 -2.07 -8.09
CA VAL A 159 -23.52 -2.71 -6.97
C VAL A 159 -22.96 -4.11 -6.76
N ALA A 160 -22.50 -4.39 -5.54
CA ALA A 160 -22.05 -5.70 -5.11
C ALA A 160 -22.95 -6.22 -3.98
N PRO A 161 -23.40 -7.49 -4.05
CA PRO A 161 -24.22 -8.03 -2.98
C PRO A 161 -23.41 -8.12 -1.67
N PRO A 162 -24.07 -7.98 -0.50
CA PRO A 162 -23.42 -8.19 0.78
C PRO A 162 -22.77 -9.57 0.87
N PRO A 163 -21.54 -9.67 1.40
CA PRO A 163 -20.89 -10.95 1.61
C PRO A 163 -21.70 -11.82 2.57
N ARG A 164 -21.82 -13.11 2.26
CA ARG A 164 -22.50 -14.08 3.13
C ARG A 164 -21.46 -14.81 3.96
N ASN A 165 -21.41 -14.53 5.25
CA ASN A 165 -20.71 -15.36 6.23
C ASN A 165 -21.67 -15.78 7.37
N PRO A 166 -22.17 -17.02 7.39
CA PRO A 166 -23.08 -17.48 8.43
C PRO A 166 -22.50 -17.42 9.84
N LYS A 167 -21.17 -17.53 10.00
CA LYS A 167 -20.51 -17.54 11.32
C LYS A 167 -20.32 -16.14 11.92
N ASP A 168 -20.32 -15.11 11.08
CA ASP A 168 -20.13 -13.72 11.49
C ASP A 168 -20.83 -12.75 10.52
N PRO A 169 -22.17 -12.76 10.46
CA PRO A 169 -22.91 -12.06 9.42
C PRO A 169 -22.87 -10.52 9.54
N GLY A 170 -22.43 -9.99 10.69
CA GLY A 170 -22.47 -8.55 11.00
C GLY A 170 -21.15 -7.80 10.80
N TYR A 171 -20.10 -8.44 10.30
CA TYR A 171 -18.78 -7.80 10.17
C TYR A 171 -18.67 -6.98 8.88
N SER A 172 -18.96 -5.68 8.99
CA SER A 172 -18.94 -4.71 7.88
C SER A 172 -17.65 -4.68 7.05
N PRO A 173 -16.44 -4.84 7.61
CA PRO A 173 -15.21 -4.79 6.82
C PRO A 173 -15.06 -5.91 5.77
N TYR A 174 -15.92 -6.95 5.76
CA TYR A 174 -16.00 -7.84 4.60
C TYR A 174 -16.44 -7.14 3.30
N ASN A 175 -17.11 -6.00 3.42
CA ASN A 175 -17.70 -5.30 2.28
C ASN A 175 -16.63 -4.90 1.25
N LYS A 176 -15.47 -4.37 1.69
CA LYS A 176 -14.37 -3.95 0.81
C LYS A 176 -13.77 -5.11 -0.02
N PRO A 177 -13.24 -6.20 0.58
CA PRO A 177 -12.74 -7.32 -0.20
C PRO A 177 -13.81 -7.97 -1.09
N SER A 178 -15.05 -8.09 -0.60
CA SER A 178 -16.15 -8.67 -1.36
C SER A 178 -16.51 -7.81 -2.58
N ALA A 179 -16.66 -6.50 -2.40
CA ALA A 179 -17.06 -5.60 -3.46
C ALA A 179 -15.97 -5.44 -4.52
N VAL A 180 -14.68 -5.35 -4.12
CA VAL A 180 -13.54 -5.32 -5.05
C VAL A 180 -13.50 -6.61 -5.89
N ASN A 181 -13.58 -7.78 -5.25
CA ASN A 181 -13.60 -9.07 -5.95
C ASN A 181 -14.81 -9.19 -6.91
N HIS A 182 -16.00 -8.77 -6.46
CA HIS A 182 -17.21 -8.80 -7.29
C HIS A 182 -17.09 -7.88 -8.52
N TRP A 183 -16.62 -6.64 -8.32
CA TRP A 183 -16.41 -5.66 -9.38
C TRP A 183 -15.41 -6.15 -10.42
N LEU A 184 -14.24 -6.62 -10.00
CA LEU A 184 -13.22 -7.16 -10.91
C LEU A 184 -13.76 -8.29 -11.79
N ARG A 185 -14.58 -9.18 -11.23
CA ARG A 185 -15.14 -10.34 -11.95
C ARG A 185 -16.30 -9.99 -12.88
N LYS A 186 -17.13 -9.02 -12.49
CA LYS A 186 -18.38 -8.68 -13.20
C LYS A 186 -18.23 -7.51 -14.15
N ALA A 187 -17.63 -6.41 -13.70
CA ALA A 187 -17.41 -5.22 -14.52
C ALA A 187 -16.22 -5.40 -15.47
N ARG A 188 -15.23 -6.23 -15.09
CA ARG A 188 -14.03 -6.52 -15.89
C ARG A 188 -13.36 -5.23 -16.39
N PRO A 189 -12.92 -4.36 -15.48
CA PRO A 189 -12.23 -3.12 -15.86
C PRO A 189 -11.03 -3.43 -16.77
N THR A 190 -10.78 -2.54 -17.72
CA THR A 190 -9.66 -2.68 -18.67
C THR A 190 -8.44 -1.92 -18.22
N GLU A 191 -8.60 -0.99 -17.26
CA GLU A 191 -7.52 -0.15 -16.79
C GLU A 191 -6.41 -0.97 -16.11
N ASP A 192 -5.16 -0.54 -16.28
CA ASP A 192 -4.00 -1.32 -15.83
C ASP A 192 -3.73 -1.14 -14.35
N VAL A 193 -3.93 0.07 -13.82
CA VAL A 193 -3.63 0.41 -12.43
C VAL A 193 -4.93 0.70 -11.67
N ILE A 194 -5.15 -0.04 -10.60
CA ILE A 194 -6.31 0.13 -9.72
C ILE A 194 -5.87 0.80 -8.43
N ILE A 195 -6.53 1.90 -8.08
CA ILE A 195 -6.30 2.63 -6.83
C ILE A 195 -7.44 2.31 -5.87
N VAL A 196 -7.17 1.56 -4.81
CA VAL A 196 -8.16 1.24 -3.77
C VAL A 196 -7.98 2.21 -2.61
N VAL A 197 -9.01 3.01 -2.33
CA VAL A 197 -9.05 3.96 -1.20
C VAL A 197 -10.25 3.72 -0.30
N ASP A 198 -10.20 4.31 0.90
CA ASP A 198 -11.37 4.39 1.77
C ASP A 198 -12.25 5.60 1.41
N PRO A 199 -13.56 5.57 1.72
CA PRO A 199 -14.49 6.65 1.40
C PRO A 199 -14.20 7.96 2.15
N ASP A 200 -13.39 7.91 3.21
CA ASP A 200 -12.93 9.06 3.99
C ASP A 200 -11.57 9.61 3.51
N CYS A 201 -11.20 9.34 2.26
CA CYS A 201 -10.09 10.01 1.58
C CYS A 201 -10.57 11.19 0.71
N MET A 202 -9.69 12.16 0.45
CA MET A 202 -9.86 13.19 -0.57
C MET A 202 -8.57 13.39 -1.36
N PHE A 203 -8.70 13.65 -2.66
CA PHE A 203 -7.59 13.96 -3.54
C PHE A 203 -7.41 15.47 -3.64
N ILE A 204 -6.17 15.95 -3.58
CA ILE A 204 -5.85 17.38 -3.64
C ILE A 204 -4.92 17.76 -4.79
N ARG A 205 -4.25 16.78 -5.39
CA ARG A 205 -3.37 16.91 -6.56
C ARG A 205 -3.41 15.61 -7.36
N PRO A 206 -3.07 15.60 -8.65
CA PRO A 206 -3.02 14.36 -9.42
C PRO A 206 -1.96 13.41 -8.84
N LEU A 207 -2.18 12.11 -9.02
CA LEU A 207 -1.17 11.08 -8.76
C LEU A 207 -0.38 10.82 -10.03
N ASP A 208 0.94 10.98 -9.95
CA ASP A 208 1.88 10.57 -10.98
C ASP A 208 2.75 9.45 -10.41
N ILE A 209 2.29 8.20 -10.61
CA ILE A 209 2.88 7.00 -10.02
C ILE A 209 2.93 5.90 -11.08
N VAL A 210 4.04 5.17 -11.10
CA VAL A 210 4.22 3.98 -11.93
C VAL A 210 4.11 2.73 -11.07
N VAL A 211 3.18 1.84 -11.42
CA VAL A 211 3.04 0.51 -10.81
C VAL A 211 3.09 -0.56 -11.89
N GLU A 212 3.91 -1.57 -11.66
CA GLU A 212 4.09 -2.73 -12.52
C GLU A 212 3.46 -3.99 -11.90
N GLU A 213 3.20 -4.99 -12.73
CA GLU A 213 2.80 -6.31 -12.24
C GLU A 213 3.90 -6.89 -11.31
N GLY A 214 3.50 -7.38 -10.16
CA GLY A 214 4.35 -7.94 -9.11
C GLY A 214 4.92 -6.92 -8.13
N SER A 215 4.74 -5.61 -8.35
CA SER A 215 5.33 -4.56 -7.53
C SER A 215 4.32 -3.45 -7.16
N PRO A 216 3.22 -3.79 -6.47
CA PRO A 216 2.23 -2.82 -6.02
C PRO A 216 2.80 -1.84 -4.99
N ILE A 217 2.14 -0.69 -4.84
CA ILE A 217 2.50 0.34 -3.87
C ILE A 217 1.35 0.49 -2.86
N ALA A 218 1.65 0.65 -1.57
CA ALA A 218 0.63 0.91 -0.56
C ALA A 218 1.12 1.84 0.55
N GLN A 219 0.16 2.43 1.25
CA GLN A 219 0.40 3.23 2.44
C GLN A 219 0.89 2.35 3.61
N GLN A 220 1.80 2.88 4.41
CA GLN A 220 2.20 2.26 5.70
C GLN A 220 1.01 2.18 6.66
N ALA A 221 0.74 0.98 7.17
CA ALA A 221 -0.22 0.78 8.26
C ALA A 221 0.35 1.22 9.61
N PHE A 222 -0.55 1.39 10.57
CA PHE A 222 -0.21 1.73 11.96
C PHE A 222 0.42 0.56 12.74
N TYR A 223 0.38 -0.67 12.22
CA TYR A 223 1.00 -1.87 12.80
C TYR A 223 2.28 -2.23 12.04
N HIS A 224 3.15 -3.04 12.66
CA HIS A 224 4.40 -3.50 12.07
C HIS A 224 4.58 -5.01 12.29
N PHE A 225 5.40 -5.64 11.46
CA PHE A 225 5.80 -7.03 11.63
C PHE A 225 7.29 -7.10 11.96
N ASN A 226 7.61 -7.91 12.97
CA ASN A 226 8.97 -8.24 13.33
C ASN A 226 9.06 -9.75 13.45
N LEU A 227 9.59 -10.44 12.44
CA LEU A 227 9.56 -11.91 12.35
C LEU A 227 10.15 -12.62 13.59
N ASP A 228 11.06 -11.95 14.29
CA ASP A 228 11.75 -12.44 15.48
C ASP A 228 11.00 -12.13 16.80
N SER A 229 9.94 -11.31 16.76
CA SER A 229 9.17 -10.91 17.95
C SER A 229 7.96 -11.81 18.21
N ASP A 230 7.46 -11.79 19.45
CA ASP A 230 6.16 -12.41 19.80
C ASP A 230 5.06 -11.36 19.99
N GLU A 231 5.18 -10.24 19.28
CA GLU A 231 4.15 -9.20 19.31
C GLU A 231 2.86 -9.68 18.62
N ILE A 232 1.73 -9.08 19.00
CA ILE A 232 0.40 -9.47 18.55
C ILE A 232 0.27 -9.60 17.01
N PRO A 233 0.79 -8.66 16.18
CA PRO A 233 0.77 -8.83 14.72
C PRO A 233 1.45 -10.13 14.26
N MET A 234 2.55 -10.53 14.90
CA MET A 234 3.26 -11.76 14.58
C MET A 234 2.54 -13.01 15.07
N GLN A 235 1.91 -12.96 16.25
CA GLN A 235 1.08 -14.07 16.72
C GLN A 235 -0.07 -14.35 15.73
N ILE A 236 -0.71 -13.29 15.23
CA ILE A 236 -1.75 -13.35 14.20
C ILE A 236 -1.18 -13.92 12.90
N ALA A 237 -0.02 -13.41 12.45
CA ALA A 237 0.62 -13.88 11.22
C ALA A 237 1.01 -15.35 11.26
N ARG A 238 1.61 -15.82 12.37
CA ARG A 238 1.96 -17.24 12.58
C ARG A 238 0.73 -18.15 12.53
N ARG A 239 -0.44 -17.64 12.91
CA ARG A 239 -1.68 -18.41 12.95
C ARG A 239 -2.36 -18.53 11.59
N TYR A 240 -2.35 -17.47 10.77
CA TYR A 240 -3.19 -17.41 9.57
C TYR A 240 -2.43 -17.27 8.25
N CYS A 241 -1.15 -16.90 8.26
CA CYS A 241 -0.33 -16.77 7.06
C CYS A 241 0.40 -18.08 6.78
N LYS A 242 0.18 -18.68 5.61
CA LYS A 242 0.74 -20.00 5.25
C LYS A 242 1.99 -19.82 4.40
N ASN A 243 3.13 -20.27 4.89
CA ASN A 243 4.42 -20.21 4.19
C ASN A 243 4.84 -18.79 3.75
N CYS A 244 4.46 -17.78 4.53
CA CYS A 244 4.78 -16.39 4.25
C CYS A 244 6.24 -16.09 4.60
N THR A 245 7.02 -15.64 3.61
CA THR A 245 8.43 -15.27 3.78
C THR A 245 8.64 -13.79 4.02
N PHE A 246 7.60 -12.97 3.81
CA PHE A 246 7.58 -11.54 4.07
C PHE A 246 6.18 -11.12 4.53
N LEU A 247 6.08 -9.97 5.20
CA LEU A 247 4.80 -9.40 5.64
C LEU A 247 4.92 -7.89 5.53
N ASP A 248 4.20 -7.30 4.57
CA ASP A 248 4.23 -5.86 4.36
C ASP A 248 3.19 -5.19 5.26
N PRO A 249 3.58 -4.29 6.20
CA PRO A 249 2.64 -3.60 7.07
C PRO A 249 1.90 -2.47 6.32
N ILE A 250 0.87 -2.83 5.55
CA ILE A 250 0.22 -1.92 4.61
C ILE A 250 -1.26 -1.68 4.89
N ALA A 251 -1.73 -0.52 4.44
CA ALA A 251 -3.10 -0.05 4.49
C ALA A 251 -3.47 0.62 3.16
N VAL A 252 -4.72 1.06 3.02
CA VAL A 252 -5.10 1.96 1.92
C VAL A 252 -4.46 3.33 2.10
N PRO A 253 -4.21 4.10 1.03
CA PRO A 253 -4.38 3.76 -0.39
C PRO A 253 -3.49 2.60 -0.82
N MET A 254 -4.06 1.72 -1.65
CA MET A 254 -3.31 0.66 -2.33
C MET A 254 -3.38 0.90 -3.84
N ILE A 255 -2.23 0.93 -4.51
CA ILE A 255 -2.09 1.14 -5.94
C ILE A 255 -1.53 -0.15 -6.52
N VAL A 256 -2.38 -0.89 -7.22
CA VAL A 256 -2.10 -2.29 -7.57
C VAL A 256 -2.37 -2.49 -9.05
N HIS A 257 -1.46 -3.17 -9.74
CA HIS A 257 -1.72 -3.59 -11.12
C HIS A 257 -2.93 -4.54 -11.15
N ARG A 258 -3.85 -4.33 -12.09
CA ARG A 258 -5.14 -5.05 -12.17
C ARG A 258 -4.97 -6.57 -12.16
N ARG A 259 -3.95 -7.09 -12.84
CA ARG A 259 -3.67 -8.53 -12.88
C ARG A 259 -3.30 -9.11 -11.53
N ASP A 260 -2.63 -8.36 -10.68
CA ASP A 260 -2.32 -8.79 -9.32
C ASP A 260 -3.53 -8.66 -8.41
N LEU A 261 -4.27 -7.55 -8.52
CA LEU A 261 -5.49 -7.39 -7.74
C LEU A 261 -6.53 -8.48 -8.08
N LEU A 262 -6.58 -8.96 -9.33
CA LEU A 262 -7.39 -10.11 -9.73
C LEU A 262 -7.00 -11.41 -9.02
N LYS A 263 -5.71 -11.61 -8.71
CA LYS A 263 -5.22 -12.77 -7.94
C LYS A 263 -5.47 -12.58 -6.44
N ILE A 264 -5.19 -11.38 -5.92
CA ILE A 264 -5.29 -11.04 -4.49
C ILE A 264 -6.74 -11.01 -4.01
N ALA A 265 -7.65 -10.36 -4.74
CA ALA A 265 -9.02 -10.08 -4.28
C ALA A 265 -9.82 -11.32 -3.80
N PRO A 266 -9.82 -12.48 -4.49
CA PRO A 266 -10.52 -13.67 -3.98
C PRO A 266 -9.88 -14.22 -2.69
N LEU A 267 -8.55 -14.21 -2.60
CA LEU A 267 -7.82 -14.70 -1.43
C LEU A 267 -7.96 -13.72 -0.25
N TRP A 268 -7.98 -12.41 -0.50
CA TRP A 268 -8.23 -11.38 0.50
C TRP A 268 -9.53 -11.66 1.25
N LEU A 269 -10.66 -11.82 0.53
CA LEU A 269 -11.94 -12.13 1.15
C LEU A 269 -11.90 -13.45 1.95
N SER A 270 -11.30 -14.49 1.36
CA SER A 270 -11.15 -15.80 2.00
C SER A 270 -10.35 -15.71 3.30
N LYS A 271 -9.23 -14.98 3.32
CA LYS A 271 -8.39 -14.80 4.50
C LYS A 271 -9.07 -13.98 5.57
N THR A 272 -9.78 -12.92 5.20
CA THR A 272 -10.60 -12.15 6.15
C THR A 272 -11.65 -13.05 6.81
N MET A 273 -12.32 -13.91 6.05
CA MET A 273 -13.27 -14.89 6.61
C MET A 273 -12.58 -15.92 7.50
N GLU A 274 -11.42 -16.46 7.11
CA GLU A 274 -10.62 -17.40 7.91
C GLU A 274 -10.29 -16.81 9.29
N ILE A 275 -9.75 -15.59 9.32
CA ILE A 275 -9.39 -14.87 10.55
C ILE A 275 -10.63 -14.67 11.43
N ARG A 276 -11.71 -14.11 10.87
CA ARG A 276 -12.92 -13.76 11.61
C ARG A 276 -13.72 -14.97 12.11
N ASN A 277 -13.74 -16.07 11.35
CA ASN A 277 -14.40 -17.30 11.77
C ASN A 277 -13.76 -17.92 13.01
N ASP A 278 -12.51 -17.55 13.30
CA ASP A 278 -11.74 -17.99 14.44
C ASP A 278 -11.82 -17.03 15.64
N ARG A 279 -12.69 -16.00 15.58
CA ARG A 279 -12.80 -14.96 16.62
C ARG A 279 -12.96 -15.49 18.04
N HIS A 280 -13.73 -16.56 18.21
CA HIS A 280 -13.95 -17.16 19.54
C HIS A 280 -12.66 -17.68 20.19
N ASN A 281 -11.64 -18.01 19.40
CA ASN A 281 -10.36 -18.53 19.87
C ASN A 281 -9.28 -17.45 19.98
N TRP A 282 -9.60 -16.18 19.72
CA TRP A 282 -8.63 -15.10 19.82
C TRP A 282 -8.30 -14.81 21.29
N PRO A 283 -7.01 -14.63 21.62
CA PRO A 283 -6.63 -13.97 22.86
C PRO A 283 -7.32 -12.60 22.97
N ASN A 284 -7.81 -12.24 24.16
CA ASN A 284 -8.52 -10.97 24.40
C ASN A 284 -7.73 -9.75 23.88
N CYS A 285 -6.40 -9.76 24.02
CA CYS A 285 -5.53 -8.67 23.60
C CYS A 285 -5.48 -8.45 22.08
N TRP A 286 -5.92 -9.42 21.26
CA TRP A 286 -5.96 -9.26 19.81
C TRP A 286 -7.06 -8.29 19.39
N ASP A 287 -8.19 -8.25 20.11
CA ASP A 287 -9.31 -7.35 19.83
C ASP A 287 -9.28 -6.09 20.71
N ASN A 288 -8.78 -6.22 21.95
CA ASN A 288 -8.80 -5.13 22.90
C ASN A 288 -7.72 -4.06 22.59
N ARG A 289 -8.17 -2.87 22.21
CA ARG A 289 -7.32 -1.73 21.88
C ARG A 289 -6.51 -1.18 23.04
N THR A 290 -6.85 -1.50 24.29
CA THR A 290 -6.02 -1.13 25.45
C THR A 290 -4.74 -1.95 25.53
N CYS A 291 -4.71 -3.14 24.92
CA CYS A 291 -3.57 -4.05 24.93
C CYS A 291 -2.76 -4.00 23.64
N SER A 292 -3.40 -3.68 22.51
CA SER A 292 -2.76 -3.62 21.20
C SER A 292 -3.38 -2.55 20.33
N THR A 293 -2.55 -1.85 19.55
CA THR A 293 -3.07 -0.93 18.53
C THR A 293 -3.81 -1.65 17.41
N VAL A 294 -3.61 -2.97 17.24
CA VAL A 294 -4.17 -3.79 16.15
C VAL A 294 -5.69 -3.74 16.11
N GLY A 295 -6.36 -4.02 17.23
CA GLY A 295 -7.83 -4.11 17.28
C GLY A 295 -8.40 -5.02 16.17
N LEU A 296 -8.01 -6.30 16.18
CA LEU A 296 -8.25 -7.26 15.10
C LEU A 296 -9.73 -7.41 14.73
N GLY A 297 -10.64 -7.15 15.67
CA GLY A 297 -12.07 -7.18 15.40
C GLY A 297 -12.54 -6.10 14.44
N TRP A 298 -11.76 -5.05 14.17
CA TRP A 298 -11.99 -4.10 13.07
C TRP A 298 -11.06 -4.36 11.89
N THR A 299 -9.81 -4.74 12.15
CA THR A 299 -8.72 -4.76 11.14
C THR A 299 -8.43 -6.12 10.53
N ALA A 300 -9.24 -7.15 10.77
CA ALA A 300 -9.04 -8.48 10.19
C ALA A 300 -8.98 -8.48 8.66
N GLU A 301 -9.60 -7.52 7.97
CA GLU A 301 -9.43 -7.38 6.53
C GLU A 301 -7.99 -7.01 6.13
N MET A 302 -7.24 -6.30 6.98
CA MET A 302 -5.97 -5.68 6.62
C MET A 302 -4.81 -6.68 6.50
N PHE A 303 -4.38 -7.38 7.55
CA PHE A 303 -4.97 -8.67 7.88
C PHE A 303 -5.00 -9.59 6.66
N GLY A 304 -6.21 -9.93 6.23
CA GLY A 304 -6.44 -10.81 5.11
C GLY A 304 -5.78 -10.36 3.80
N TYR A 305 -5.65 -9.04 3.56
CA TYR A 305 -4.96 -8.53 2.37
C TYR A 305 -3.46 -8.86 2.42
N VAL A 306 -2.78 -8.53 3.53
CA VAL A 306 -1.33 -8.78 3.70
C VAL A 306 -1.02 -10.27 3.51
N PHE A 307 -1.81 -11.15 4.13
CA PHE A 307 -1.61 -12.59 3.99
C PHE A 307 -1.89 -13.08 2.57
N ALA A 308 -2.93 -12.55 1.92
CA ALA A 308 -3.21 -12.89 0.53
C ALA A 308 -2.07 -12.49 -0.41
N ALA A 309 -1.55 -11.27 -0.28
CA ALA A 309 -0.43 -10.79 -1.09
C ALA A 309 0.85 -11.62 -0.83
N SER A 310 1.18 -11.86 0.44
CA SER A 310 2.35 -12.66 0.82
C SER A 310 2.28 -14.10 0.30
N GLU A 311 1.13 -14.78 0.43
CA GLU A 311 0.97 -16.16 -0.04
C GLU A 311 1.07 -16.28 -1.57
N LEU A 312 0.78 -15.19 -2.29
CA LEU A 312 0.95 -15.10 -3.74
C LEU A 312 2.36 -14.65 -4.15
N GLY A 313 3.24 -14.32 -3.19
CA GLY A 313 4.57 -13.81 -3.47
C GLY A 313 4.60 -12.39 -4.05
N ILE A 314 3.53 -11.61 -3.83
CA ILE A 314 3.41 -10.23 -4.31
C ILE A 314 3.82 -9.30 -3.17
N ARG A 315 4.95 -8.61 -3.33
CA ARG A 315 5.54 -7.74 -2.31
C ARG A 315 5.24 -6.28 -2.62
N HIS A 316 4.78 -5.53 -1.62
CA HIS A 316 4.45 -4.12 -1.76
C HIS A 316 5.65 -3.22 -1.52
N GLU A 317 5.76 -2.16 -2.31
CA GLU A 317 6.51 -0.99 -1.89
C GLU A 317 5.66 -0.14 -0.95
N ILE A 318 6.27 0.26 0.16
CA ILE A 318 5.58 1.06 1.16
C ILE A 318 5.97 2.52 0.99
N TRP A 319 4.98 3.34 0.68
CA TRP A 319 5.11 4.78 0.45
C TRP A 319 4.23 5.55 1.43
N ASP A 320 4.57 6.82 1.64
CA ASP A 320 3.69 7.75 2.35
C ASP A 320 2.78 8.40 1.30
N LEU A 321 1.63 7.78 1.04
CA LEU A 321 0.64 8.16 0.03
C LEU A 321 -0.43 9.12 0.55
N GLN A 322 -0.68 9.12 1.86
CA GLN A 322 -1.70 9.96 2.47
C GLN A 322 -1.21 10.70 3.71
N VAL A 323 -1.78 11.89 3.94
CA VAL A 323 -1.68 12.61 5.21
C VAL A 323 -2.95 12.38 6.01
N VAL A 324 -2.78 12.13 7.31
CA VAL A 324 -3.89 11.97 8.26
C VAL A 324 -3.89 13.18 9.21
N PRO A 325 -4.84 14.12 9.12
CA PRO A 325 -5.05 15.12 10.17
C PRO A 325 -5.66 14.45 11.41
N PRO A 326 -5.17 14.69 12.65
CA PRO A 326 -4.21 15.70 13.13
C PRO A 326 -2.75 15.22 13.24
N VAL A 327 -2.43 14.01 12.77
CA VAL A 327 -1.10 13.40 12.88
C VAL A 327 -0.05 14.18 12.09
N HIS A 328 -0.40 14.59 10.89
CA HIS A 328 0.48 15.33 9.99
C HIS A 328 0.14 16.82 10.01
N LYS A 329 1.15 17.68 10.21
CA LYS A 329 1.00 19.14 10.25
C LYS A 329 1.18 19.82 8.89
N GLU A 330 1.70 19.08 7.91
CA GLU A 330 1.97 19.56 6.56
C GLU A 330 1.36 18.63 5.53
N VAL A 331 0.89 19.21 4.42
CA VAL A 331 0.26 18.49 3.32
C VAL A 331 1.30 18.15 2.27
N ILE A 332 1.98 17.02 2.46
CA ILE A 332 3.09 16.58 1.61
C ILE A 332 2.66 15.59 0.51
N THR A 333 1.57 14.85 0.70
CA THR A 333 1.09 13.85 -0.26
C THR A 333 -0.11 14.35 -1.08
N SER A 334 -0.56 13.58 -2.08
CA SER A 334 -1.71 13.95 -2.93
C SER A 334 -3.08 13.54 -2.35
N ILE A 335 -3.10 12.80 -1.24
CA ILE A 335 -4.31 12.26 -0.62
C ILE A 335 -4.36 12.68 0.85
N ILE A 336 -5.52 13.14 1.30
CA ILE A 336 -5.81 13.37 2.72
C ILE A 336 -6.79 12.30 3.18
N HIS A 337 -6.44 11.57 4.25
CA HIS A 337 -7.37 10.69 4.98
C HIS A 337 -7.95 11.47 6.14
N TYR A 338 -9.20 11.91 6.02
CA TYR A 338 -9.85 12.68 7.06
C TYR A 338 -10.63 11.75 7.99
N HIS A 339 -10.60 12.05 9.29
CA HIS A 339 -11.53 11.45 10.24
C HIS A 339 -12.59 12.48 10.60
N VAL A 340 -13.78 12.32 10.04
CA VAL A 340 -14.96 13.10 10.42
C VAL A 340 -16.04 12.12 10.84
N GLU A 341 -16.32 12.11 12.14
CA GLU A 341 -17.51 11.49 12.67
C GLU A 341 -18.66 12.48 12.46
N VAL A 342 -19.69 12.08 11.70
CA VAL A 342 -20.93 12.86 11.61
C VAL A 342 -21.74 12.51 12.87
N PRO A 343 -22.07 13.49 13.73
CA PRO A 343 -22.85 13.28 14.95
C PRO A 343 -24.22 12.63 14.72
#